data_AF-X1LND8-F1
#
_entry.id   AF-X1LND8-F1
#
_cell.length_a   1.000
_cell.length_b   1.000
_cell.length_c   1.000
_cell.angle_alpha   90.00
_cell.angle_beta   90.00
_cell.angle_gamma   90.00
#
_symmetry.space_group_name_H-M   'P 1'
#
loop_
_entity.id
_entity.type
_entity.pdbx_description
1 polymer ?
#
loop_
_entity_poly.entity_id
_entity_poly.type
_entity_poly.pdbx_seq_one_letter_code
_entity_poly.pdbx_strand_id
1 'polypeptide(L)'
;EDILRALGQGEAQAGDAVIKEEISLCRSEKVQMQHMAKSKKEVPHVYLKMEVDFSEAMKMRDDLLGEFEKEKIHLSYTDLLIKSCARALDKLPRMNSTFEEGRLMVHSDVGVGLAVAREGGLIVPVIKKANKKDLFQIARDRIKLIDKAKGDKLSLEELEGGLTNHSLSW
;
A
#
# COMPACT_ATOMS: atom_id res chain seq x y z
N GLU A 1 15.16 43.48 30.26
CA GLU A 1 16.29 43.40 29.30
C GLU A 1 17.06 42.09 29.37
N ASP A 2 17.05 41.33 30.47
CA ASP A 2 17.80 40.05 30.57
C ASP A 2 17.17 38.83 29.88
N ILE A 3 15.87 38.84 29.57
CA ILE A 3 15.21 37.71 28.88
C ILE A 3 15.58 37.65 27.38
N LEU A 4 15.89 38.80 26.78
CA LEU A 4 16.33 38.89 25.37
C LEU A 4 17.78 38.44 25.16
N ARG A 5 18.59 38.35 26.23
CA ARG A 5 20.00 37.93 26.16
C ARG A 5 20.15 36.41 26.22
N ALA A 6 19.20 35.71 26.85
CA ALA A 6 19.16 34.24 26.92
C ALA A 6 18.69 33.57 25.62
N LEU A 7 18.04 34.32 24.72
CA LEU A 7 17.64 33.84 23.38
C LEU A 7 18.72 34.06 22.31
N GLY A 8 19.82 34.76 22.64
CA GLY A 8 20.89 35.12 21.71
C GLY A 8 22.13 34.22 21.74
N GLN A 9 22.13 33.14 22.52
CA GLN A 9 23.24 32.20 22.62
C GLN A 9 22.74 30.76 22.63
N GLY A 10 22.23 30.36 21.48
CA GLY A 10 21.78 29.00 21.21
C GLY A 10 21.55 28.75 19.73
N GLU A 11 22.24 29.50 18.85
CA GLU A 11 22.40 29.02 17.48
C GLU A 11 23.38 27.85 17.56
N ALA A 12 22.81 26.64 17.63
CA ALA A 12 23.54 25.44 17.28
C ALA A 12 24.03 25.64 15.84
N GLN A 13 25.27 26.10 15.72
CA GLN A 13 26.00 26.15 14.48
C GLN A 13 26.04 24.70 13.99
N ALA A 14 25.15 24.37 13.05
CA ALA A 14 25.14 23.07 12.40
C ALA A 14 26.50 22.93 11.72
N GLY A 15 27.42 22.21 12.37
CA GLY A 15 28.73 21.95 11.80
C GLY A 15 28.54 21.35 10.42
N ASP A 16 29.25 21.91 9.44
CA ASP A 16 29.15 21.49 8.03
C ASP A 16 29.36 19.98 7.94
N ALA A 17 28.26 19.24 7.77
CA ALA A 17 28.30 17.81 7.59
C ALA A 17 29.00 17.55 6.25
N VAL A 18 30.22 17.01 6.30
CA VAL A 18 30.96 16.61 5.10
C VAL A 18 30.18 15.47 4.44
N ILE A 19 29.64 15.73 3.25
CA ILE A 19 28.94 14.72 2.45
C ILE A 19 29.96 13.64 2.07
N LYS A 20 29.78 12.43 2.61
CA LYS A 20 30.68 11.30 2.37
C LYS A 20 30.59 10.78 0.94
N GLU A 21 29.38 10.73 0.38
CA GLU A 21 29.11 10.22 -0.95
C GLU A 21 27.76 10.76 -1.43
N GLU A 22 27.66 11.14 -2.71
CA GLU A 22 26.43 11.58 -3.35
C GLU A 22 25.92 10.48 -4.28
N ILE A 23 24.74 9.93 -3.97
CA ILE A 23 24.10 8.87 -4.76
C ILE A 23 22.97 9.50 -5.57
N SER A 24 23.06 9.42 -6.90
CA SER A 24 21.99 9.88 -7.79
C SER A 24 20.88 8.85 -7.90
N LEU A 25 19.67 9.25 -7.52
CA LEU A 25 18.48 8.41 -7.61
C LEU A 25 17.94 8.34 -9.04
N CYS A 26 17.38 7.19 -9.40
CA CYS A 26 16.67 7.05 -10.66
C CYS A 26 15.33 7.81 -10.63
N ARG A 27 14.72 8.03 -11.80
CA ARG A 27 13.50 8.85 -11.94
C ARG A 27 12.34 8.31 -11.08
N SER A 28 12.13 7.00 -11.05
CA SER A 28 11.04 6.38 -10.28
C SER A 28 11.24 6.56 -8.78
N GLU A 29 12.46 6.41 -8.27
CA GLU A 29 12.77 6.62 -6.85
C GLU A 29 12.51 8.07 -6.43
N LYS A 30 12.93 9.04 -7.26
CA LYS A 30 12.66 10.47 -7.01
C LYS A 30 11.16 10.74 -6.89
N VAL A 31 10.35 10.20 -7.81
CA VAL A 31 8.88 10.35 -7.76
C VAL A 31 8.32 9.70 -6.50
N GLN A 32 8.73 8.47 -6.18
CA GLN A 32 8.27 7.77 -4.98
C GLN A 32 8.57 8.57 -3.70
N MET A 33 9.79 9.09 -3.56
CA MET A 33 10.16 9.92 -2.41
C MET A 33 9.32 11.19 -2.30
N GLN A 34 9.07 11.88 -3.42
CA GLN A 34 8.20 13.06 -3.45
C GLN A 34 6.77 12.71 -3.01
N HIS A 35 6.22 11.60 -3.50
CA HIS A 35 4.89 11.12 -3.12
C HIS A 35 4.82 10.76 -1.62
N MET A 36 5.83 10.06 -1.09
CA MET A 36 5.89 9.71 0.34
C MET A 36 6.00 10.95 1.22
N ALA A 37 6.86 11.91 0.86
CA ALA A 37 7.01 13.16 1.59
C ALA A 37 5.72 13.99 1.59
N LYS A 38 5.05 14.09 0.42
CA LYS A 38 3.75 14.76 0.30
C LYS A 38 2.70 14.09 1.18
N SER A 39 2.57 12.77 1.08
CA SER A 39 1.61 11.99 1.88
C SER A 39 1.82 12.24 3.37
N LYS A 40 3.08 12.18 3.84
CA LYS A 40 3.41 12.35 5.27
C LYS A 40 3.13 13.76 5.78
N LYS A 41 3.25 14.76 4.92
CA LYS A 41 3.02 16.17 5.24
C LYS A 41 1.54 16.54 5.24
N GLU A 42 0.77 16.08 4.24
CA GLU A 42 -0.61 16.51 4.02
C GLU A 42 -1.63 15.74 4.87
N VAL A 43 -1.35 14.48 5.20
CA VAL A 43 -2.29 13.62 5.91
C VAL A 43 -1.89 13.51 7.39
N PRO A 44 -2.78 13.81 8.35
CA PRO A 44 -2.54 13.50 9.76
C PRO A 44 -2.63 11.97 9.97
N HIS A 45 -1.51 11.34 10.32
CA HIS A 45 -1.43 9.89 10.46
C HIS A 45 -1.83 9.44 11.86
N VAL A 46 -2.78 8.53 11.95
CA VAL A 46 -3.13 7.80 13.17
C VAL A 46 -2.87 6.31 12.92
N TYR A 47 -2.28 5.64 13.91
CA TYR A 47 -1.92 4.23 13.83
C TYR A 47 -2.82 3.42 14.76
N LEU A 48 -3.38 2.33 14.24
CA LEU A 48 -4.12 1.35 15.02
C LEU A 48 -3.44 -0.01 14.85
N LYS A 49 -3.25 -0.71 15.97
CA LYS A 49 -2.76 -2.09 15.99
C LYS A 49 -3.83 -2.96 16.64
N MET A 50 -4.10 -4.12 16.03
CA MET A 50 -4.96 -5.15 16.60
C MET A 50 -4.34 -6.52 16.34
N GLU A 51 -4.65 -7.48 17.20
CA GLU A 51 -4.27 -8.88 17.03
C GLU A 51 -5.51 -9.65 16.59
N VAL A 52 -5.32 -10.58 15.66
CA VAL A 52 -6.40 -11.37 15.05
C VAL A 52 -5.97 -12.82 15.02
N ASP A 53 -6.82 -13.70 15.52
CA ASP A 53 -6.65 -15.14 15.34
C ASP A 53 -7.00 -15.54 13.90
N PHE A 54 -6.01 -16.11 13.20
CA PHE A 54 -6.12 -16.50 11.80
C PHE A 54 -6.32 -18.02 11.62
N SER A 55 -6.50 -18.79 12.70
CA SER A 55 -6.58 -20.26 12.67
C SER A 55 -7.66 -20.81 11.75
N GLU A 56 -8.87 -20.26 11.82
CA GLU A 56 -10.00 -20.70 10.99
C GLU A 56 -9.81 -20.32 9.51
N ALA A 57 -9.15 -19.19 9.24
CA ALA A 57 -8.83 -18.79 7.88
C ALA A 57 -7.78 -19.72 7.24
N MET A 58 -6.84 -20.23 8.03
CA MET A 58 -5.88 -21.23 7.56
C MET A 58 -6.57 -22.55 7.20
N LYS A 59 -7.48 -23.04 8.05
CA LYS A 59 -8.28 -24.25 7.75
C LYS A 59 -9.10 -24.09 6.47
N MET A 60 -9.82 -22.97 6.35
CA MET A 60 -10.60 -22.66 5.14
C MET A 60 -9.73 -22.65 3.89
N ARG A 61 -8.51 -22.12 3.97
CA ARG A 61 -7.58 -22.16 2.84
C ARG A 61 -7.26 -23.60 2.44
N ASP A 62 -6.92 -24.43 3.42
CA ASP A 62 -6.48 -25.80 3.17
C ASP A 62 -7.60 -26.65 2.57
N ASP A 63 -8.84 -26.44 3.01
CA ASP A 63 -10.03 -27.08 2.42
C ASP A 63 -10.25 -26.66 0.95
N LEU A 64 -9.96 -25.39 0.62
CA LEU A 64 -10.14 -24.84 -0.73
C LEU A 64 -8.97 -25.11 -1.67
N LEU A 65 -7.78 -25.48 -1.16
CA LEU A 65 -6.59 -25.69 -2.00
C LEU A 65 -6.85 -26.66 -3.15
N GLY A 66 -7.54 -27.77 -2.88
CA GLY A 66 -7.82 -28.79 -3.88
C GLY A 66 -8.69 -28.31 -5.05
N GLU A 67 -9.53 -27.29 -4.86
CA GLU A 67 -10.32 -26.69 -5.94
C GLU A 67 -9.49 -25.73 -6.79
N PHE A 68 -8.63 -24.96 -6.13
CA PHE A 68 -7.76 -23.99 -6.79
C PHE A 68 -6.63 -24.66 -7.59
N GLU A 69 -6.11 -25.79 -7.11
CA GLU A 69 -5.08 -26.58 -7.79
C GLU A 69 -5.59 -27.21 -9.11
N LYS A 70 -6.87 -27.61 -9.18
CA LYS A 70 -7.48 -28.10 -10.44
C LYS A 70 -7.39 -27.08 -11.57
N GLU A 71 -7.52 -25.81 -11.20
CA GLU A 71 -7.44 -24.67 -12.11
C GLU A 71 -6.01 -24.10 -12.23
N LYS A 72 -5.01 -24.75 -11.62
CA LYS A 72 -3.61 -24.33 -11.58
C LYS A 72 -3.40 -22.93 -10.98
N ILE A 73 -4.26 -22.52 -10.05
CA ILE A 73 -4.14 -21.25 -9.34
C ILE A 73 -3.66 -21.53 -7.92
N HIS A 74 -2.60 -20.84 -7.50
CA HIS A 74 -2.13 -20.95 -6.11
C HIS A 74 -2.91 -20.01 -5.21
N LEU A 75 -3.66 -20.54 -4.24
CA LEU A 75 -4.33 -19.74 -3.21
C LEU A 75 -3.36 -19.38 -2.08
N SER A 76 -3.21 -18.09 -1.79
CA SER A 76 -2.35 -17.57 -0.71
C SER A 76 -3.18 -16.94 0.42
N TYR A 77 -2.60 -16.84 1.61
CA TYR A 77 -3.19 -16.08 2.72
C TYR A 77 -3.44 -14.62 2.35
N THR A 78 -2.60 -14.04 1.50
CA THR A 78 -2.79 -12.67 1.00
C THR A 78 -4.12 -12.52 0.26
N ASP A 79 -4.58 -13.55 -0.46
CA ASP A 79 -5.87 -13.50 -1.18
C ASP A 79 -7.05 -13.41 -0.22
N LEU A 80 -7.00 -14.15 0.90
CA LEU A 80 -7.99 -14.09 1.96
C LEU A 80 -8.00 -12.71 2.65
N LEU A 81 -6.83 -12.14 2.90
CA LEU A 81 -6.70 -10.80 3.48
C LEU A 81 -7.24 -9.73 2.52
N ILE A 82 -6.89 -9.78 1.23
CA ILE A 82 -7.41 -8.86 0.21
C ILE A 82 -8.94 -8.92 0.18
N LYS A 83 -9.52 -10.12 0.13
CA LYS A 83 -10.99 -10.27 0.10
C LYS A 83 -11.64 -9.75 1.39
N SER A 84 -11.02 -10.00 2.54
CA SER A 84 -11.51 -9.55 3.84
C SER A 84 -11.48 -8.03 3.96
N CYS A 85 -10.36 -7.39 3.62
CA CYS A 85 -10.22 -5.94 3.58
C CYS A 85 -11.21 -5.31 2.60
N ALA A 86 -11.34 -5.88 1.40
CA ALA A 86 -12.28 -5.37 0.40
C ALA A 86 -13.73 -5.41 0.91
N ARG A 87 -14.13 -6.50 1.58
CA ARG A 87 -15.45 -6.63 2.19
C ARG A 87 -15.66 -5.68 3.38
N ALA A 88 -14.62 -5.42 4.17
CA ALA A 88 -14.69 -4.47 5.27
C ALA A 88 -14.87 -3.03 4.77
N LEU A 89 -14.12 -2.64 3.74
CA LEU A 89 -14.22 -1.33 3.11
C LEU A 89 -15.58 -1.12 2.42
N ASP A 90 -16.15 -2.17 1.83
CA ASP A 90 -17.50 -2.13 1.24
C ASP A 90 -18.59 -1.89 2.31
N LYS A 91 -18.43 -2.47 3.50
CA LYS A 91 -19.33 -2.24 4.65
C LYS A 91 -19.13 -0.89 5.34
N LEU A 92 -17.94 -0.29 5.22
CA LEU A 92 -17.58 0.99 5.83
C LEU A 92 -17.16 2.01 4.75
N PRO A 93 -18.11 2.53 3.94
CA PRO A 93 -17.78 3.38 2.79
C PRO A 93 -16.97 4.63 3.15
N ARG A 94 -17.14 5.17 4.36
CA ARG A 94 -16.36 6.33 4.83
C ARG A 94 -14.86 6.06 4.86
N MET A 95 -14.44 4.80 5.05
CA MET A 95 -13.02 4.41 5.01
C MET A 95 -12.48 4.29 3.57
N ASN A 96 -13.36 4.06 2.59
CA ASN A 96 -13.01 4.05 1.17
C ASN A 96 -13.30 5.42 0.52
N SER A 97 -12.60 6.46 0.99
CA SER A 97 -12.88 7.83 0.56
C SER A 97 -11.63 8.69 0.40
N THR A 98 -11.77 9.78 -0.35
CA THR A 98 -10.75 10.81 -0.53
C THR A 98 -11.21 12.11 0.10
N PHE A 99 -10.32 12.78 0.82
CA PHE A 99 -10.59 14.12 1.34
C PHE A 99 -10.06 15.16 0.37
N GLU A 100 -10.94 16.04 -0.10
CA GLU A 100 -10.61 17.11 -1.03
C GLU A 100 -11.47 18.34 -0.71
N GLU A 101 -10.83 19.51 -0.55
CA GLU A 101 -11.52 20.80 -0.34
C GLU A 101 -12.58 20.78 0.78
N GLY A 102 -12.30 20.10 1.90
CA GLY A 102 -13.25 20.03 3.03
C GLY A 102 -14.40 19.04 2.82
N ARG A 103 -14.40 18.28 1.72
CA ARG A 103 -15.41 17.27 1.39
C ARG A 103 -14.80 15.88 1.38
N LEU A 104 -15.63 14.90 1.73
CA LEU A 104 -15.27 13.49 1.70
C LEU A 104 -15.92 12.84 0.47
N MET A 105 -15.10 12.46 -0.51
CA MET A 105 -15.53 11.77 -1.73
C MET A 105 -15.50 10.27 -1.47
N VAL A 106 -16.67 9.67 -1.28
CA VAL A 106 -16.83 8.24 -0.99
C VAL A 106 -16.93 7.44 -2.28
N HIS A 107 -16.18 6.35 -2.38
CA HIS A 107 -16.08 5.54 -3.59
C HIS A 107 -16.81 4.20 -3.44
N SER A 108 -17.52 3.78 -4.50
CA SER A 108 -18.27 2.52 -4.54
C SER A 108 -17.40 1.30 -4.88
N ASP A 109 -16.36 1.51 -5.69
CA ASP A 109 -15.44 0.45 -6.06
C ASP A 109 -14.26 0.44 -5.08
N VAL A 110 -13.91 -0.74 -4.59
CA VAL A 110 -12.76 -0.92 -3.69
C VAL A 110 -11.57 -1.44 -4.48
N GLY A 111 -10.48 -0.68 -4.48
CA GLY A 111 -9.20 -1.08 -5.07
C GLY A 111 -8.17 -1.35 -4.00
N VAL A 112 -7.57 -2.55 -4.00
CA VAL A 112 -6.55 -2.93 -3.01
C VAL A 112 -5.18 -2.93 -3.67
N GLY A 113 -4.27 -2.10 -3.18
CA GLY A 113 -2.86 -2.10 -3.59
C GLY A 113 -2.13 -3.34 -3.09
N LEU A 114 -1.31 -3.95 -3.94
CA LEU A 114 -0.46 -5.09 -3.62
C LEU A 114 1.01 -4.66 -3.74
N ALA A 115 1.73 -4.61 -2.64
CA ALA A 115 3.15 -4.28 -2.64
C ALA A 115 3.97 -5.46 -3.20
N VAL A 116 4.72 -5.23 -4.29
CA VAL A 116 5.59 -6.23 -4.91
C VAL A 116 7.01 -5.68 -5.00
N ALA A 117 7.96 -6.40 -4.41
CA ALA A 117 9.38 -6.10 -4.51
C ALA A 117 9.95 -6.63 -5.84
N ARG A 118 10.80 -5.82 -6.48
CA ARG A 118 11.58 -6.16 -7.68
C ARG A 118 13.00 -5.60 -7.57
N GLU A 119 13.89 -6.00 -8.47
CA GLU A 119 15.30 -5.54 -8.46
C GLU A 119 15.44 -4.01 -8.54
N GLY A 120 14.54 -3.34 -9.26
CA GLY A 120 14.48 -1.88 -9.36
C GLY A 120 13.62 -1.17 -8.29
N GLY A 121 13.37 -1.81 -7.14
CA GLY A 121 12.67 -1.23 -6.00
C GLY A 121 11.25 -1.77 -5.76
N LEU A 122 10.40 -0.96 -5.13
CA LEU A 122 9.03 -1.33 -4.78
C LEU A 122 8.05 -0.82 -5.83
N ILE A 123 7.09 -1.66 -6.22
CA ILE A 123 5.96 -1.29 -7.06
C ILE A 123 4.66 -1.77 -6.44
N VAL A 124 3.59 -0.99 -6.59
CA VAL A 124 2.29 -1.27 -5.97
C VAL A 124 1.19 -1.32 -7.03
N PRO A 125 1.04 -2.43 -7.75
CA PRO A 125 -0.13 -2.64 -8.61
C PRO A 125 -1.43 -2.74 -7.80
N VAL A 126 -2.55 -2.45 -8.45
CA VAL A 126 -3.88 -2.40 -7.81
C VAL A 126 -4.79 -3.52 -8.31
N ILE A 127 -5.34 -4.30 -7.38
CA ILE A 127 -6.47 -5.20 -7.66
C ILE A 127 -7.75 -4.36 -7.63
N LYS A 128 -8.23 -3.97 -8.82
CA LYS A 128 -9.43 -3.15 -8.99
C LYS A 128 -10.70 -3.92 -8.63
N LYS A 129 -11.71 -3.23 -8.09
CA LYS A 129 -13.05 -3.77 -7.79
C LYS A 129 -13.00 -5.05 -6.95
N ALA A 130 -12.09 -5.13 -5.99
CA ALA A 130 -11.88 -6.30 -5.15
C ALA A 130 -13.13 -6.66 -4.31
N ASN A 131 -14.00 -5.70 -4.02
CA ASN A 131 -15.29 -5.95 -3.36
C ASN A 131 -16.21 -6.83 -4.23
N LYS A 132 -16.19 -6.64 -5.55
CA LYS A 132 -17.03 -7.35 -6.53
C LYS A 132 -16.46 -8.69 -7.00
N LYS A 133 -15.19 -8.97 -6.69
CA LYS A 133 -14.49 -10.19 -7.13
C LYS A 133 -14.65 -11.33 -6.14
N ASP A 134 -14.78 -12.56 -6.63
CA ASP A 134 -14.65 -13.74 -5.79
C ASP A 134 -13.18 -14.03 -5.45
N LEU A 135 -12.95 -15.01 -4.57
CA LEU A 135 -11.60 -15.36 -4.12
C LEU A 135 -10.72 -15.88 -5.25
N PHE A 136 -11.31 -16.57 -6.22
CA PHE A 136 -10.62 -17.16 -7.35
C PHE A 136 -10.13 -16.10 -8.34
N GLN A 137 -10.97 -15.11 -8.64
CA GLN A 137 -10.64 -13.93 -9.42
C GLN A 137 -9.53 -13.11 -8.75
N ILE A 138 -9.58 -12.94 -7.43
CA ILE A 138 -8.54 -12.24 -6.67
C ILE A 138 -7.20 -12.98 -6.79
N ALA A 139 -7.18 -14.30 -6.57
CA ALA A 139 -5.96 -15.10 -6.67
C ALA A 139 -5.36 -15.07 -8.09
N ARG A 140 -6.21 -15.17 -9.12
CA ARG A 140 -5.80 -15.04 -10.52
C ARG A 140 -5.17 -13.68 -10.82
N ASP A 141 -5.81 -12.60 -10.37
CA ASP A 141 -5.32 -11.25 -10.60
C ASP A 141 -4.03 -10.98 -9.84
N ARG A 142 -3.91 -11.46 -8.60
CA ARG A 142 -2.67 -11.38 -7.81
C ARG A 142 -1.50 -12.01 -8.57
N ILE A 143 -1.65 -13.24 -9.04
CA ILE A 143 -0.58 -13.96 -9.76
C ILE A 143 -0.20 -13.17 -11.02
N LYS A 144 -1.19 -12.76 -11.82
CA LYS A 144 -0.97 -11.97 -13.04
C LYS A 144 -0.23 -10.66 -12.76
N LEU A 145 -0.60 -9.94 -11.70
CA LEU A 145 0.03 -8.67 -11.34
C LEU A 145 1.46 -8.88 -10.82
N ILE A 146 1.71 -9.94 -10.04
CA ILE A 146 3.06 -10.29 -9.58
C ILE A 146 3.96 -10.62 -10.77
N ASP A 147 3.50 -11.45 -11.71
CA ASP A 147 4.29 -11.86 -12.87
C ASP A 147 4.61 -10.65 -13.76
N LYS A 148 3.63 -9.75 -13.97
CA LYS A 148 3.83 -8.49 -14.69
C LYS A 148 4.77 -7.54 -13.96
N ALA A 149 4.66 -7.45 -12.63
CA ALA A 149 5.51 -6.59 -11.81
C ALA A 149 6.98 -7.02 -11.86
N LYS A 150 7.23 -8.34 -11.82
CA LYS A 150 8.56 -8.91 -11.97
C LYS A 150 9.11 -8.79 -13.39
N GLY A 151 8.24 -8.85 -14.39
CA GLY A 151 8.61 -8.74 -15.81
C GLY A 151 8.61 -7.31 -16.36
N ASP A 152 8.42 -6.27 -15.53
CA ASP A 152 8.29 -4.86 -15.93
C ASP A 152 7.25 -4.59 -17.04
N LYS A 153 6.17 -5.38 -17.06
CA LYS A 153 5.07 -5.34 -18.04
C LYS A 153 3.77 -4.77 -17.46
N LEU A 154 3.87 -4.03 -16.36
CA LEU A 154 2.71 -3.35 -15.77
C LEU A 154 2.31 -2.15 -16.62
N SER A 155 1.02 -2.09 -16.94
CA SER A 155 0.43 -0.91 -17.58
C SER A 155 0.22 0.22 -16.57
N LEU A 156 0.14 1.46 -17.04
CA LEU A 156 -0.15 2.61 -16.19
C LEU A 156 -1.51 2.44 -15.49
N GLU A 157 -2.49 1.86 -16.17
CA GLU A 157 -3.79 1.54 -15.60
C GLU A 157 -3.71 0.52 -14.45
N GLU A 158 -2.73 -0.36 -14.41
CA GLU A 158 -2.56 -1.33 -13.31
C GLU A 158 -1.88 -0.70 -12.09
N LEU A 159 -1.26 0.46 -12.26
CA LEU A 159 -0.66 1.28 -11.20
C LEU A 159 -1.65 2.33 -10.66
N GLU A 160 -2.58 2.78 -11.51
CA GLU A 160 -3.57 3.82 -11.18
C GLU A 160 -4.95 3.23 -10.84
N GLY A 161 -5.65 3.87 -9.89
CA GLY A 161 -7.05 3.53 -9.56
C GLY A 161 -7.25 2.68 -8.29
N GLY A 162 -6.24 2.59 -7.42
CA GLY A 162 -6.36 2.05 -6.07
C GLY A 162 -6.44 3.18 -5.06
N LEU A 163 -7.60 3.37 -4.44
CA LEU A 163 -7.82 4.40 -3.42
C LEU A 163 -7.30 3.99 -2.04
N THR A 164 -7.13 2.69 -1.79
CA THR A 164 -6.52 2.16 -0.56
C THR A 164 -5.22 1.43 -0.87
N ASN A 165 -4.10 2.14 -0.74
CA ASN A 165 -2.77 1.53 -0.70
C ASN A 165 -2.53 0.96 0.71
N HIS A 166 -3.16 -0.16 1.04
CA HIS A 166 -2.72 -0.95 2.18
C HIS A 166 -1.42 -1.66 1.78
N SER A 167 -0.30 -1.06 2.17
CA SER A 167 1.02 -1.70 2.14
C SER A 167 1.00 -2.91 3.09
N LEU A 168 0.64 -4.09 2.57
CA LEU A 168 0.91 -5.36 3.26
C LEU A 168 2.36 -5.73 2.95
N SER A 169 3.27 -5.37 3.85
CA SER A 169 4.61 -5.95 3.90
C SER A 169 4.55 -7.25 4.71
N TRP A 170 4.96 -8.36 4.11
CA TRP A 170 5.34 -9.59 4.81
C TRP A 170 6.78 -9.91 4.46
#